data_AF-A0A0C3DZ39-F1
#
_entry.id   AF-A0A0C3DZ39-F1
#
_cell.length_a   1.000
_cell.length_b   1.000
_cell.length_c   1.000
_cell.angle_alpha   90.00
_cell.angle_beta   90.00
_cell.angle_gamma   90.00
#
_symmetry.space_group_name_H-M   'P 1'
#
loop_
_entity.id
_entity.type
_entity.pdbx_description
1 polymer ?
#
loop_
_entity_poly.entity_id
_entity_poly.type
_entity_poly.pdbx_seq_one_letter_code
_entity_poly.pdbx_strand_id
1 'polypeptide(L)'
;MQNVGLGVMVFSIPCSRSSDFTGYLTNDTLNGLLVQQSGATIVLEHRFFGLSNPYPDISPQSLAVLTIQQAIEDLVYFTRNVNLPMPGGDKVKPDTTPWILVGGSYSGALTSWTMVNAWYLLCWLLVFGRRTSYGRLLGVFQANMPQNCSSDVQRVIAYLDALYAVNDMEKVQEFKATFGLRALSHIDDFAVALDLKFVDWEKMSPSTGPGAMLYQFCDALEVKGGQIADRNGWGLKHAIQAALNPCHVKIRNQNLYQGYTRMTHSVEGN
;
A
#
# COMPACT_ATOMS: atom_id res chain seq x y z
N MET A 1 -34.68 0.34 34.36
CA MET A 1 -33.30 0.63 33.91
C MET A 1 -32.74 -0.68 33.36
N GLN A 2 -32.75 -0.86 32.04
CA GLN A 2 -32.14 -2.05 31.44
C GLN A 2 -30.63 -1.96 31.62
N ASN A 3 -30.04 -3.02 32.16
CA ASN A 3 -28.60 -3.24 32.12
C ASN A 3 -28.18 -3.26 30.65
N VAL A 4 -27.66 -2.15 30.15
CA VAL A 4 -26.93 -2.14 28.88
C VAL A 4 -25.59 -2.78 29.20
N GLY A 5 -25.51 -4.11 29.06
CA GLY A 5 -24.23 -4.81 29.17
C GLY A 5 -23.25 -4.15 28.22
N LEU A 6 -22.12 -3.70 28.75
CA LEU A 6 -21.08 -2.99 28.01
C LEU A 6 -20.68 -3.86 26.80
N GLY A 7 -21.02 -3.37 25.62
CA GLY A 7 -20.75 -4.04 24.34
C GLY A 7 -19.27 -4.12 24.00
N VAL A 8 -18.94 -4.74 22.86
CA VAL A 8 -17.54 -4.85 22.41
C VAL A 8 -17.08 -3.53 21.79
N MET A 9 -15.90 -3.06 22.17
CA MET A 9 -15.24 -1.91 21.55
C MET A 9 -14.29 -2.40 20.46
N VAL A 10 -14.61 -2.12 19.19
CA VAL A 10 -13.69 -2.40 18.08
C VAL A 10 -12.94 -1.12 17.75
N PHE A 11 -11.61 -1.20 17.69
CA PHE A 11 -10.79 -0.02 17.49
C PHE A 11 -9.75 -0.27 16.39
N SER A 12 -9.62 0.68 15.45
CA SER A 12 -8.70 0.60 14.32
C SER A 12 -7.84 1.83 14.17
N ILE A 13 -6.61 1.63 13.67
CA ILE A 13 -5.59 2.68 13.53
C ILE A 13 -5.17 2.77 12.07
N PRO A 14 -5.66 3.75 11.31
CA PRO A 14 -5.19 3.93 9.95
C PRO A 14 -3.76 4.48 9.93
N CYS A 15 -3.03 4.12 8.87
CA CYS A 15 -1.69 4.66 8.58
C CYS A 15 -1.79 5.99 7.81
N SER A 16 -2.87 6.73 8.01
CA SER A 16 -3.22 7.98 7.31
C SER A 16 -4.32 8.68 8.13
N ARG A 17 -4.95 9.71 7.55
CA ARG A 17 -6.03 10.45 8.17
C ARG A 17 -7.19 9.53 8.54
N SER A 18 -7.67 9.64 9.77
CA SER A 18 -8.83 8.88 10.27
C SER A 18 -10.10 9.12 9.44
N SER A 19 -10.27 10.32 8.90
CA SER A 19 -11.38 10.69 8.01
C SER A 19 -11.52 9.82 6.77
N ASP A 20 -10.40 9.26 6.30
CA ASP A 20 -10.36 8.46 5.07
C ASP A 20 -10.83 7.01 5.32
N PHE A 21 -11.05 6.64 6.59
CA PHE A 21 -11.38 5.27 7.03
C PHE A 21 -12.75 5.18 7.71
N THR A 22 -13.65 6.12 7.41
CA THR A 22 -15.03 6.11 7.93
C THR A 22 -15.83 4.87 7.50
N GLY A 23 -15.43 4.18 6.43
CA GLY A 23 -15.99 2.87 6.06
C GLY A 23 -15.86 1.80 7.15
N TYR A 24 -14.86 1.90 8.04
CA TYR A 24 -14.76 1.00 9.21
C TYR A 24 -15.90 1.21 10.22
N LEU A 25 -16.58 2.35 10.17
CA LEU A 25 -17.73 2.66 11.03
C LEU A 25 -19.05 2.12 10.45
N THR A 26 -19.03 1.53 9.25
CA THR A 26 -20.23 0.99 8.58
C THR A 26 -20.26 -0.54 8.59
N ASN A 27 -21.42 -1.10 8.26
CA ASN A 27 -21.65 -2.54 8.15
C ASN A 27 -21.00 -3.16 6.90
N ASP A 28 -20.36 -2.37 6.06
CA ASP A 28 -19.63 -2.86 4.88
C ASP A 28 -18.32 -3.54 5.27
N THR A 29 -17.92 -3.42 6.55
CA THR A 29 -16.67 -3.99 7.07
C THR A 29 -16.95 -4.85 8.30
N LEU A 30 -16.01 -5.77 8.58
CA LEU A 30 -16.08 -6.62 9.77
C LEU A 30 -16.22 -5.81 11.07
N ASN A 31 -15.59 -4.63 11.13
CA ASN A 31 -15.61 -3.77 12.31
C ASN A 31 -17.03 -3.34 12.68
N GLY A 32 -17.80 -2.80 11.73
CA GLY A 32 -19.18 -2.40 11.96
C GLY A 32 -20.12 -3.60 12.18
N LEU A 33 -19.84 -4.75 11.53
CA LEU A 33 -20.61 -5.98 11.74
C LEU A 33 -20.44 -6.56 13.16
N LEU A 34 -19.24 -6.49 13.74
CA LEU A 34 -18.95 -7.01 15.08
C LEU A 34 -19.72 -6.28 16.18
N VAL A 35 -20.00 -5.00 16.00
CA VAL A 35 -20.59 -4.14 17.03
C VAL A 35 -22.10 -3.97 16.90
N GLN A 36 -22.74 -4.62 15.91
CA GLN A 36 -24.17 -4.46 15.59
C GLN A 36 -25.11 -4.67 16.78
N GLN A 37 -24.81 -5.67 17.62
CA GLN A 37 -25.72 -6.06 18.69
C GLN A 37 -25.53 -5.22 19.95
N SER A 38 -24.27 -4.95 20.31
CA SER A 38 -23.89 -4.10 21.43
C SER A 38 -22.41 -3.78 21.31
N GLY A 39 -22.08 -2.51 21.09
CA GLY A 39 -20.70 -2.07 20.94
C GLY A 39 -20.57 -0.75 20.19
N ALA A 40 -19.33 -0.35 19.95
CA ALA A 40 -19.02 0.76 19.07
C ALA A 40 -17.67 0.55 18.38
N THR A 41 -17.56 1.09 17.16
CA THR A 41 -16.29 1.15 16.44
C THR A 41 -15.62 2.50 16.64
N ILE A 42 -14.32 2.50 16.87
CA ILE A 42 -13.48 3.69 16.98
C ILE A 42 -12.40 3.61 15.91
N VAL A 43 -12.18 4.71 15.20
CA VAL A 43 -11.04 4.89 14.31
C VAL A 43 -10.16 5.97 14.92
N LEU A 44 -8.98 5.59 15.42
CA LEU A 44 -8.04 6.55 16.02
C LEU A 44 -6.88 6.80 15.08
N GLU A 45 -6.66 8.08 14.81
CA GLU A 45 -5.56 8.54 13.99
C GLU A 45 -4.22 8.34 14.69
N HIS A 46 -3.27 7.72 13.97
CA HIS A 46 -1.91 7.49 14.45
C HIS A 46 -1.14 8.82 14.62
N ARG A 47 -0.24 8.90 15.62
CA ARG A 47 0.67 10.04 15.77
C ARG A 47 1.43 10.35 14.47
N PHE A 48 1.60 11.62 14.15
CA PHE A 48 2.20 12.15 12.90
C PHE A 48 1.41 11.87 11.61
N PHE A 49 0.18 11.36 11.71
CA PHE A 49 -0.74 11.27 10.57
C PHE A 49 -1.91 12.22 10.76
N GLY A 50 -2.38 12.79 9.66
CA GLY A 50 -3.50 13.72 9.67
C GLY A 50 -3.32 14.92 10.59
N LEU A 51 -4.22 15.05 11.56
CA LEU A 51 -4.24 16.12 12.55
C LEU A 51 -3.59 15.71 13.87
N SER A 52 -3.32 14.42 14.11
CA SER A 52 -2.64 13.89 15.29
C SER A 52 -1.13 14.16 15.30
N ASN A 53 -0.72 15.43 15.35
CA ASN A 53 0.70 15.82 15.38
C ASN A 53 1.10 16.35 16.77
N PRO A 54 2.04 15.70 17.48
CA PRO A 54 2.54 16.18 18.77
C PRO A 54 3.26 17.53 18.69
N TYR A 55 3.78 17.87 17.51
CA TYR A 55 4.54 19.09 17.22
C TYR A 55 3.99 19.76 15.94
N PRO A 56 4.22 21.08 15.76
CA PRO A 56 3.72 21.81 14.60
C PRO A 56 4.53 21.58 13.31
N ASP A 57 5.57 20.74 13.35
CA ASP A 57 6.46 20.46 12.21
C ASP A 57 6.87 18.98 12.11
N ILE A 58 7.55 18.65 11.01
CA ILE A 58 8.12 17.33 10.70
C ILE A 58 9.67 17.36 10.72
N SER A 59 10.26 18.17 11.59
CA SER A 59 11.72 18.22 11.76
C SER A 59 12.27 16.89 12.28
N PRO A 60 13.56 16.56 12.08
CA PRO A 60 14.18 15.37 12.66
C PRO A 60 13.98 15.27 14.18
N GLN A 61 13.99 16.40 14.89
CA GLN A 61 13.75 16.48 16.33
C GLN A 61 12.31 16.11 16.68
N SER A 62 11.32 16.64 15.94
CA SER A 62 9.92 16.26 16.10
C SER A 62 9.69 14.77 15.81
N LEU A 63 10.29 14.26 14.72
CA LEU A 63 10.18 12.84 14.33
C LEU A 63 10.89 11.89 15.30
N ALA A 64 11.72 12.37 16.21
CA ALA A 64 12.35 11.53 17.24
C ALA A 64 11.32 10.84 18.16
N VAL A 65 10.09 11.36 18.27
CA VAL A 65 9.00 10.73 19.03
C VAL A 65 8.04 9.90 18.16
N LEU A 66 8.29 9.80 16.85
CA LEU A 66 7.60 8.86 15.96
C LEU A 66 8.24 7.47 16.08
N THR A 67 7.92 6.77 17.16
CA THR A 67 8.44 5.40 17.40
C THR A 67 7.29 4.42 17.60
N ILE A 68 7.56 3.13 17.33
CA ILE A 68 6.57 2.06 17.54
C ILE A 68 6.14 1.98 19.00
N GLN A 69 7.09 2.06 19.93
CA GLN A 69 6.81 1.97 21.36
C GLN A 69 5.87 3.08 21.82
N GLN A 70 6.13 4.30 21.35
CA GLN A 70 5.31 5.46 21.61
C GLN A 70 3.91 5.35 20.98
N ALA A 71 3.81 4.83 19.75
CA ALA A 71 2.52 4.56 19.14
C ALA A 71 1.70 3.53 19.94
N ILE A 72 2.34 2.46 20.45
CA ILE A 72 1.70 1.49 21.35
C ILE A 72 1.19 2.16 22.64
N GLU A 73 2.01 3.03 23.23
CA GLU A 73 1.66 3.79 24.44
C GLU A 73 0.44 4.69 24.22
N ASP A 74 0.29 5.32 23.05
CA ASP A 74 -0.91 6.10 22.72
C ASP A 74 -2.18 5.25 22.75
N LEU A 75 -2.12 4.01 22.25
CA LEU A 75 -3.28 3.11 22.23
C LEU A 75 -3.69 2.72 23.65
N VAL A 76 -2.71 2.34 24.47
CA VAL A 76 -2.93 1.99 25.87
C VAL A 76 -3.46 3.20 26.64
N TYR A 77 -2.89 4.38 26.42
CA TYR A 77 -3.34 5.61 27.03
C TYR A 77 -4.77 5.95 26.62
N PHE A 78 -5.09 5.90 25.33
CA PHE A 78 -6.42 6.19 24.81
C PHE A 78 -7.48 5.28 25.46
N THR A 79 -7.29 3.97 25.42
CA THR A 79 -8.27 3.01 25.98
C THR A 79 -8.52 3.19 27.48
N ARG A 80 -7.50 3.63 28.24
CA ARG A 80 -7.60 3.86 29.68
C ARG A 80 -8.17 5.22 30.06
N ASN A 81 -8.08 6.22 29.19
CA ASN A 81 -8.40 7.61 29.54
C ASN A 81 -9.58 8.19 28.76
N VAL A 82 -9.99 7.56 27.66
CA VAL A 82 -11.07 8.10 26.83
C VAL A 82 -12.40 8.11 27.58
N ASN A 83 -13.10 9.24 27.50
CA ASN A 83 -14.51 9.36 27.86
C ASN A 83 -15.31 9.40 26.57
N LEU A 84 -15.89 8.27 26.21
CA LEU A 84 -16.62 8.16 24.94
C LEU A 84 -17.89 9.01 24.96
N PRO A 85 -18.27 9.63 23.83
CA PRO A 85 -19.43 10.52 23.75
C PRO A 85 -20.75 9.72 23.68
N MET A 86 -20.99 8.86 24.67
CA MET A 86 -22.21 8.08 24.83
C MET A 86 -22.54 7.90 26.33
N PRO A 87 -23.79 7.60 26.71
CA PRO A 87 -24.15 7.35 28.10
C PRO A 87 -23.29 6.24 28.73
N GLY A 88 -22.61 6.54 29.84
CA GLY A 88 -21.69 5.61 30.50
C GLY A 88 -20.35 5.41 29.79
N GLY A 89 -20.02 6.23 28.78
CA GLY A 89 -18.77 6.14 28.02
C GLY A 89 -17.51 6.39 28.84
N ASP A 90 -17.63 7.02 30.01
CA ASP A 90 -16.56 7.16 31.02
C ASP A 90 -16.23 5.82 31.70
N LYS A 91 -17.16 4.86 31.72
CA LYS A 91 -16.98 3.53 32.34
C LYS A 91 -16.50 2.45 31.37
N VAL A 92 -16.41 2.78 30.08
CA VAL A 92 -15.90 1.88 29.04
C VAL A 92 -14.38 1.84 29.13
N LYS A 93 -13.87 0.86 29.86
CA LYS A 93 -12.43 0.70 30.15
C LYS A 93 -12.01 -0.76 29.94
N PRO A 94 -10.74 -1.05 29.63
CA PRO A 94 -10.29 -2.40 29.30
C PRO A 94 -10.49 -3.46 30.40
N ASP A 95 -10.66 -3.04 31.65
CA ASP A 95 -10.92 -3.89 32.81
C ASP A 95 -12.40 -4.28 32.97
N THR A 96 -13.32 -3.48 32.44
CA THR A 96 -14.78 -3.69 32.54
C THR A 96 -15.45 -4.05 31.22
N THR A 97 -14.80 -3.70 30.10
CA THR A 97 -15.36 -3.82 28.75
C THR A 97 -14.34 -4.48 27.83
N PRO A 98 -14.74 -5.45 26.98
CA PRO A 98 -13.84 -6.02 25.98
C PRO A 98 -13.46 -5.00 24.90
N TRP A 99 -12.17 -4.86 24.62
CA TRP A 99 -11.62 -4.09 23.50
C TRP A 99 -10.95 -5.03 22.49
N ILE A 100 -11.27 -4.85 21.22
CA ILE A 100 -10.67 -5.57 20.09
C ILE A 100 -9.91 -4.57 19.25
N LEU A 101 -8.59 -4.72 19.21
CA LEU A 101 -7.71 -3.96 18.34
C LEU A 101 -7.64 -4.63 16.96
N VAL A 102 -7.99 -3.89 15.91
CA VAL A 102 -8.02 -4.38 14.53
C VAL A 102 -7.15 -3.50 13.64
N GLY A 103 -6.25 -4.12 12.89
CA GLY A 103 -5.44 -3.44 11.88
C GLY A 103 -4.97 -4.38 10.78
N GLY A 104 -4.64 -3.80 9.62
CA GLY A 104 -4.01 -4.48 8.50
C GLY A 104 -2.74 -3.77 8.02
N SER A 105 -1.83 -4.47 7.34
CA SER A 105 -0.52 -3.93 6.95
C SER A 105 0.27 -3.43 8.18
N TYR A 106 0.87 -2.24 8.13
CA TYR A 106 1.56 -1.63 9.28
C TYR A 106 0.69 -1.61 10.54
N SER A 107 -0.60 -1.25 10.43
CA SER A 107 -1.50 -1.25 11.58
C SER A 107 -1.79 -2.65 12.14
N GLY A 108 -1.70 -3.68 11.29
CA GLY A 108 -1.75 -5.09 11.72
C GLY A 108 -0.47 -5.52 12.44
N ALA A 109 0.69 -5.05 11.97
CA ALA A 109 1.96 -5.21 12.68
C ALA A 109 1.92 -4.52 14.05
N LEU A 110 1.48 -3.26 14.10
CA LEU A 110 1.29 -2.49 15.33
C LEU A 110 0.30 -3.16 16.27
N THR A 111 -0.79 -3.71 15.74
CA THR A 111 -1.74 -4.55 16.51
C THR A 111 -0.98 -5.72 17.13
N SER A 112 -0.26 -6.51 16.34
CA SER A 112 0.48 -7.66 16.88
C SER A 112 1.53 -7.27 17.92
N TRP A 113 2.25 -6.16 17.74
CA TRP A 113 3.25 -5.68 18.70
C TRP A 113 2.62 -5.14 19.98
N THR A 114 1.47 -4.48 19.88
CA THR A 114 0.65 -4.10 21.03
C THR A 114 0.21 -5.34 21.79
N MET A 115 -0.20 -6.39 21.07
CA MET A 115 -0.79 -7.58 21.67
C MET A 115 0.22 -8.63 22.19
N VAL A 116 1.46 -8.64 21.71
CA VAL A 116 2.53 -9.40 22.39
C VAL A 116 2.77 -8.89 23.82
N ASN A 117 2.37 -7.64 24.09
CA ASN A 117 2.28 -7.07 25.43
C ASN A 117 0.86 -7.12 26.05
N ALA A 118 -0.18 -7.56 25.32
CA ALA A 118 -1.58 -7.65 25.79
C ALA A 118 -2.44 -8.64 24.96
N TRP A 119 -3.11 -9.60 25.58
CA TRP A 119 -3.74 -10.78 24.97
C TRP A 119 -4.87 -10.56 23.92
N TYR A 120 -4.81 -11.35 22.81
CA TYR A 120 -5.78 -11.66 21.71
C TYR A 120 -5.65 -10.97 20.33
N LEU A 121 -5.61 -11.81 19.28
CA LEU A 121 -5.18 -11.51 17.91
C LEU A 121 -6.31 -11.73 16.88
N LEU A 122 -6.45 -10.79 15.93
CA LEU A 122 -6.90 -11.02 14.56
C LEU A 122 -6.10 -10.05 13.67
N CYS A 123 -4.98 -10.51 13.10
CA CYS A 123 -4.10 -9.71 12.25
C CYS A 123 -4.26 -10.17 10.79
N TRP A 124 -4.85 -9.33 9.94
CA TRP A 124 -4.89 -9.59 8.50
C TRP A 124 -3.76 -8.82 7.80
N LEU A 125 -2.83 -9.62 7.27
CA LEU A 125 -1.87 -9.35 6.20
C LEU A 125 -0.63 -8.48 6.51
N LEU A 126 0.50 -9.18 6.34
CA LEU A 126 1.86 -8.73 6.00
C LEU A 126 2.56 -7.82 7.01
N VAL A 127 2.97 -8.41 8.14
CA VAL A 127 4.25 -8.02 8.72
C VAL A 127 5.33 -8.44 7.73
N PHE A 128 5.97 -7.49 7.07
CA PHE A 128 7.22 -7.74 6.38
C PHE A 128 8.24 -8.17 7.44
N GLY A 129 8.30 -9.49 7.69
CA GLY A 129 9.48 -10.09 8.28
C GLY A 129 10.67 -9.64 7.44
N ARG A 130 11.75 -9.25 8.11
CA ARG A 130 13.01 -8.64 7.66
C ARG A 130 13.77 -9.36 6.50
N ARG A 131 13.13 -10.23 5.71
CA ARG A 131 13.74 -11.13 4.70
C ARG A 131 12.92 -11.38 3.44
N THR A 132 11.82 -10.68 3.17
CA THR A 132 11.21 -10.80 1.83
C THR A 132 12.01 -9.92 0.87
N SER A 133 12.86 -10.52 0.04
CA SER A 133 13.56 -9.77 -1.00
C SER A 133 12.55 -9.26 -2.03
N TYR A 134 12.83 -8.09 -2.60
CA TYR A 134 12.04 -7.52 -3.70
C TYR A 134 11.86 -8.54 -4.85
N GLY A 135 12.89 -9.35 -5.13
CA GLY A 135 12.82 -10.44 -6.11
C GLY A 135 11.78 -11.52 -5.79
N ARG A 136 11.46 -11.80 -4.52
CA ARG A 136 10.40 -12.76 -4.17
C ARG A 136 9.01 -12.19 -4.47
N LEU A 137 8.80 -10.89 -4.27
CA LEU A 137 7.57 -10.21 -4.63
C LEU A 137 7.39 -10.20 -6.16
N LEU A 138 8.44 -9.85 -6.90
CA LEU A 138 8.48 -9.93 -8.36
C LEU A 138 8.16 -11.34 -8.90
N GLY A 139 8.68 -12.39 -8.24
CA GLY A 139 8.34 -13.77 -8.59
C GLY A 139 6.85 -14.12 -8.42
N VAL A 140 6.16 -13.52 -7.44
CA VAL A 140 4.70 -13.70 -7.28
C VAL A 140 3.95 -13.03 -8.42
N PHE A 141 4.31 -11.81 -8.81
CA PHE A 141 3.69 -11.15 -9.96
C PHE A 141 3.89 -11.97 -11.24
N GLN A 142 5.12 -12.41 -11.51
CA GLN A 142 5.47 -13.19 -12.69
C GLN A 142 4.65 -14.49 -12.79
N ALA A 143 4.45 -15.18 -11.66
CA ALA A 143 3.72 -16.43 -11.61
C ALA A 143 2.20 -16.28 -11.78
N ASN A 144 1.63 -15.13 -11.37
CA ASN A 144 0.18 -14.91 -11.33
C ASN A 144 -0.36 -13.98 -12.43
N MET A 145 0.52 -13.33 -13.18
CA MET A 145 0.18 -12.61 -14.40
C MET A 145 -0.08 -13.58 -15.57
N PRO A 146 -0.92 -13.22 -16.57
CA PRO A 146 -1.01 -13.96 -17.81
C PRO A 146 0.39 -14.28 -18.37
N GLN A 147 0.61 -15.55 -18.70
CA GLN A 147 1.96 -16.06 -18.96
C GLN A 147 2.61 -15.43 -20.19
N ASN A 148 1.80 -15.06 -21.17
CA ASN A 148 2.23 -14.32 -22.35
C ASN A 148 2.74 -12.92 -21.97
N CYS A 149 1.95 -12.17 -21.20
CA CYS A 149 2.29 -10.86 -20.64
C CYS A 149 3.55 -10.91 -19.77
N SER A 150 3.64 -11.85 -18.83
CA SER A 150 4.80 -11.95 -17.95
C SER A 150 6.07 -12.35 -18.69
N SER A 151 5.96 -13.10 -19.79
CA SER A 151 7.08 -13.48 -20.64
C SER A 151 7.65 -12.27 -21.39
N ASP A 152 6.80 -11.43 -21.97
CA ASP A 152 7.25 -10.22 -22.68
C ASP A 152 7.75 -9.12 -21.74
N VAL A 153 7.12 -8.96 -20.56
CA VAL A 153 7.66 -8.13 -19.48
C VAL A 153 9.07 -8.54 -19.10
N GLN A 154 9.32 -9.84 -18.87
CA GLN A 154 10.66 -10.34 -18.55
C GLN A 154 11.68 -10.04 -19.65
N ARG A 155 11.28 -10.09 -20.93
CA ARG A 155 12.18 -9.72 -22.03
C ARG A 155 12.55 -8.26 -22.00
N VAL A 156 11.60 -7.37 -21.71
CA VAL A 156 11.85 -5.92 -21.59
C VAL A 156 12.80 -5.63 -20.43
N ILE A 157 12.59 -6.28 -19.27
CA ILE A 157 13.49 -6.15 -18.11
C ILE A 157 14.89 -6.68 -18.43
N ALA A 158 14.98 -7.90 -18.98
CA ALA A 158 16.26 -8.50 -19.34
C ALA A 158 17.04 -7.69 -20.40
N TYR A 159 16.33 -7.03 -21.32
CA TYR A 159 16.94 -6.12 -22.28
C TYR A 159 17.55 -4.91 -21.59
N LEU A 160 16.81 -4.28 -20.67
CA LEU A 160 17.30 -3.16 -19.88
C LEU A 160 18.51 -3.56 -19.02
N ASP A 161 18.45 -4.70 -18.34
CA ASP A 161 19.56 -5.27 -17.56
C ASP A 161 20.80 -5.53 -18.42
N ALA A 162 20.62 -6.03 -19.65
CA ALA A 162 21.71 -6.27 -20.58
C ALA A 162 22.40 -4.96 -21.02
N LEU A 163 21.63 -3.89 -21.25
CA LEU A 163 22.19 -2.56 -21.53
C LEU A 163 23.03 -2.03 -20.35
N TYR A 164 22.58 -2.29 -19.12
CA TYR A 164 23.33 -1.91 -17.92
C TYR A 164 24.61 -2.70 -17.72
N ALA A 165 24.57 -4.02 -17.94
CA ALA A 165 25.72 -4.88 -17.74
C ALA A 165 26.95 -4.45 -18.56
N VAL A 166 26.72 -3.77 -19.68
CA VAL A 166 27.78 -3.25 -20.56
C VAL A 166 27.93 -1.72 -20.53
N ASN A 167 27.20 -1.02 -19.65
CA ASN A 167 27.19 0.43 -19.50
C ASN A 167 26.89 1.19 -20.82
N ASP A 168 25.96 0.68 -21.65
CA ASP A 168 25.57 1.30 -22.92
C ASP A 168 24.56 2.43 -22.71
N MET A 169 25.06 3.56 -22.21
CA MET A 169 24.23 4.71 -21.84
C MET A 169 23.52 5.37 -23.03
N GLU A 170 24.05 5.22 -24.25
CA GLU A 170 23.39 5.71 -25.46
C GLU A 170 22.11 4.92 -25.74
N LYS A 171 22.20 3.58 -25.76
CA LYS A 171 21.00 2.73 -25.94
C LYS A 171 20.02 2.84 -24.80
N VAL A 172 20.48 3.06 -23.57
CA VAL A 172 19.61 3.39 -22.45
C VAL A 172 18.79 4.65 -22.74
N GLN A 173 19.40 5.70 -23.30
CA GLN A 173 18.69 6.93 -23.64
C GLN A 173 17.72 6.75 -24.80
N GLU A 174 18.06 5.96 -25.81
CA GLU A 174 17.14 5.58 -26.88
C GLU A 174 15.95 4.77 -26.35
N PHE A 175 16.22 3.84 -25.44
CA PHE A 175 15.20 3.04 -24.79
C PHE A 175 14.25 3.92 -23.96
N LYS A 176 14.79 4.82 -23.13
CA LYS A 176 14.00 5.83 -22.39
C LYS A 176 13.17 6.71 -23.33
N ALA A 177 13.74 7.12 -24.46
CA ALA A 177 13.06 7.94 -25.46
C ALA A 177 11.87 7.20 -26.08
N THR A 178 11.96 5.87 -26.21
CA THR A 178 10.85 5.04 -26.68
C THR A 178 9.62 5.25 -25.80
N PHE A 179 9.77 5.29 -24.47
CA PHE A 179 8.68 5.53 -23.51
C PHE A 179 8.33 7.02 -23.30
N GLY A 180 8.93 7.96 -24.03
CA GLY A 180 8.76 9.39 -23.79
C GLY A 180 9.42 9.89 -22.50
N LEU A 181 10.33 9.11 -21.91
CA LEU A 181 10.98 9.37 -20.62
C LEU A 181 12.47 9.75 -20.76
N ARG A 182 12.89 10.20 -21.95
CA ARG A 182 14.27 10.63 -22.23
C ARG A 182 14.77 11.71 -21.25
N ALA A 183 13.87 12.57 -20.77
CA ALA A 183 14.21 13.69 -19.90
C ALA A 183 14.52 13.29 -18.44
N LEU A 184 14.26 12.05 -18.04
CA LEU A 184 14.63 11.59 -16.69
C LEU A 184 16.15 11.62 -16.54
N SER A 185 16.65 12.36 -15.56
CA SER A 185 18.08 12.48 -15.27
C SER A 185 18.61 11.24 -14.56
N HIS A 186 17.83 10.71 -13.63
CA HIS A 186 18.15 9.47 -12.95
C HIS A 186 17.48 8.27 -13.64
N ILE A 187 17.94 7.09 -13.27
CA ILE A 187 17.78 5.87 -14.05
C ILE A 187 16.97 4.82 -13.31
N ASP A 188 17.19 4.74 -12.01
CA ASP A 188 16.24 4.31 -11.00
C ASP A 188 14.86 4.96 -11.21
N ASP A 189 14.79 6.26 -11.55
CA ASP A 189 13.52 6.89 -11.91
C ASP A 189 12.83 6.21 -13.09
N PHE A 190 13.59 5.76 -14.09
CA PHE A 190 13.05 5.07 -15.25
C PHE A 190 12.67 3.63 -14.92
N ALA A 191 13.46 2.93 -14.11
CA ALA A 191 13.14 1.59 -13.63
C ALA A 191 11.84 1.59 -12.80
N VAL A 192 11.67 2.58 -11.91
CA VAL A 192 10.42 2.78 -11.16
C VAL A 192 9.25 3.05 -12.09
N ALA A 193 9.43 3.85 -13.16
CA ALA A 193 8.38 4.12 -14.13
C ALA A 193 7.79 2.84 -14.75
N LEU A 194 8.67 1.87 -15.06
CA LEU A 194 8.30 0.58 -15.62
C LEU A 194 7.62 -0.31 -14.58
N ASP A 195 8.00 -0.17 -13.31
CA ASP A 195 7.49 -0.96 -12.20
C ASP A 195 6.10 -0.53 -11.69
N LEU A 196 5.70 0.73 -11.91
CA LEU A 196 4.40 1.29 -11.47
C LEU A 196 3.18 0.47 -11.92
N LYS A 197 3.29 -0.35 -12.98
CA LYS A 197 2.21 -1.23 -13.44
C LYS A 197 2.02 -2.45 -12.53
N PHE A 198 3.07 -2.92 -11.86
CA PHE A 198 2.99 -4.02 -10.90
C PHE A 198 2.40 -3.55 -9.56
N VAL A 199 2.63 -2.28 -9.19
CA VAL A 199 1.96 -1.65 -8.03
C VAL A 199 0.44 -1.60 -8.20
N ASP A 200 -0.08 -1.56 -9.44
CA ASP A 200 -1.54 -1.65 -9.67
C ASP A 200 -2.07 -3.04 -9.32
N TRP A 201 -1.30 -4.11 -9.58
CA TRP A 201 -1.70 -5.47 -9.22
C TRP A 201 -1.94 -5.62 -7.71
N GLU A 202 -1.14 -4.98 -6.87
CA GLU A 202 -1.33 -5.00 -5.41
C GLU A 202 -2.65 -4.36 -4.96
N LYS A 203 -3.25 -3.52 -5.80
CA LYS A 203 -4.54 -2.87 -5.55
C LYS A 203 -5.71 -3.67 -6.10
N MET A 204 -5.46 -4.75 -6.83
CA MET A 204 -6.49 -5.60 -7.40
C MET A 204 -7.11 -6.50 -6.33
N SER A 205 -8.36 -6.86 -6.54
CA SER A 205 -9.13 -7.79 -5.70
C SER A 205 -9.97 -8.70 -6.60
N PRO A 206 -10.64 -9.74 -6.05
CA PRO A 206 -11.51 -10.60 -6.85
C PRO A 206 -12.66 -9.87 -7.58
N SER A 207 -13.02 -8.65 -7.16
CA SER A 207 -14.03 -7.81 -7.83
C SER A 207 -13.44 -6.87 -8.89
N THR A 208 -12.12 -6.83 -9.04
CA THR A 208 -11.46 -5.99 -10.04
C THR A 208 -11.77 -6.50 -11.43
N GLY A 209 -12.49 -5.68 -12.21
CA GLY A 209 -12.88 -6.00 -13.58
C GLY A 209 -11.79 -5.72 -14.63
N PRO A 210 -12.08 -5.99 -15.92
CA PRO A 210 -11.14 -5.86 -17.03
C PRO A 210 -10.64 -4.42 -17.28
N GLY A 211 -11.27 -3.42 -16.65
CA GLY A 211 -10.84 -2.02 -16.73
C GLY A 211 -9.60 -1.67 -15.90
N ALA A 212 -9.03 -2.61 -15.13
CA ALA A 212 -7.81 -2.37 -14.35
C ALA A 212 -6.61 -2.05 -15.25
N MET A 213 -5.67 -1.24 -14.74
CA MET A 213 -4.52 -0.80 -15.53
C MET A 213 -3.64 -1.99 -15.92
N LEU A 214 -3.49 -2.97 -15.03
CA LEU A 214 -2.73 -4.18 -15.35
C LEU A 214 -3.34 -4.97 -16.51
N TYR A 215 -4.68 -5.16 -16.54
CA TYR A 215 -5.32 -5.89 -17.62
C TYR A 215 -5.19 -5.16 -18.94
N GLN A 216 -5.41 -3.84 -18.95
CA GLN A 216 -5.20 -3.01 -20.14
C GLN A 216 -3.74 -3.02 -20.62
N PHE A 217 -2.79 -3.07 -19.68
CA PHE A 217 -1.38 -3.21 -19.98
C PHE A 217 -1.09 -4.55 -20.65
N CYS A 218 -1.54 -5.66 -20.07
CA CYS A 218 -1.35 -6.98 -20.67
C CYS A 218 -2.08 -7.11 -22.02
N ASP A 219 -3.29 -6.59 -22.16
CA ASP A 219 -4.00 -6.59 -23.44
C ASP A 219 -3.23 -5.80 -24.51
N ALA A 220 -2.64 -4.66 -24.14
CA ALA A 220 -1.82 -3.88 -25.07
C ALA A 220 -0.59 -4.65 -25.52
N LEU A 221 0.07 -5.39 -24.62
CA LEU A 221 1.24 -6.20 -24.92
C LEU A 221 0.92 -7.46 -25.73
N GLU A 222 -0.24 -8.07 -25.48
CA GLU A 222 -0.50 -9.44 -25.91
C GLU A 222 -1.56 -9.55 -27.01
N VAL A 223 -2.29 -8.48 -27.32
CA VAL A 223 -3.29 -8.45 -28.39
C VAL A 223 -2.76 -7.71 -29.60
N LYS A 224 -2.56 -8.44 -30.70
CA LYS A 224 -2.09 -7.89 -31.97
C LYS A 224 -3.02 -8.32 -33.11
N GLY A 225 -3.67 -7.35 -33.75
CA GLY A 225 -4.58 -7.63 -34.87
C GLY A 225 -5.76 -8.52 -34.47
N GLY A 226 -6.25 -8.41 -33.23
CA GLY A 226 -7.33 -9.24 -32.70
C GLY A 226 -6.92 -10.66 -32.29
N GLN A 227 -5.64 -11.01 -32.40
CA GLN A 227 -5.10 -12.29 -31.94
C GLN A 227 -4.38 -12.11 -30.61
N ILE A 228 -4.60 -13.06 -29.70
CA ILE A 228 -3.92 -13.15 -28.42
C ILE A 228 -2.63 -13.95 -28.64
N ALA A 229 -1.51 -13.45 -28.13
CA ALA A 229 -0.23 -14.16 -28.19
C ALA A 229 -0.30 -15.52 -27.50
N ASP A 230 0.54 -16.45 -27.93
CA ASP A 230 0.77 -17.70 -27.20
C ASP A 230 1.48 -17.44 -25.87
N ARG A 231 1.71 -18.50 -25.08
CA ARG A 231 2.33 -18.40 -23.74
C ARG A 231 3.66 -17.61 -23.71
N ASN A 232 4.37 -17.54 -24.83
CA ASN A 232 5.64 -16.84 -24.94
C ASN A 232 5.50 -15.35 -25.29
N GLY A 233 4.31 -14.84 -25.58
CA GLY A 233 4.12 -13.44 -26.00
C GLY A 233 4.52 -13.16 -27.45
N TRP A 234 4.48 -11.89 -27.86
CA TRP A 234 4.85 -11.44 -29.20
C TRP A 234 6.34 -11.10 -29.35
N GLY A 235 7.09 -11.10 -28.25
CA GLY A 235 8.54 -10.92 -28.21
C GLY A 235 8.97 -9.45 -28.02
N LEU A 236 10.25 -9.26 -27.70
CA LEU A 236 10.83 -7.99 -27.24
C LEU A 236 10.46 -6.78 -28.12
N LYS A 237 10.60 -6.90 -29.45
CA LYS A 237 10.32 -5.80 -30.36
C LYS A 237 8.88 -5.33 -30.27
N HIS A 238 7.94 -6.27 -30.16
CA HIS A 238 6.53 -5.92 -29.98
C HIS A 238 6.29 -5.37 -28.59
N ALA A 239 6.79 -6.03 -27.54
CA ALA A 239 6.62 -5.61 -26.16
C ALA A 239 7.07 -4.15 -25.93
N ILE A 240 8.23 -3.75 -26.45
CA ILE A 240 8.74 -2.37 -26.35
C ILE A 240 7.81 -1.38 -27.06
N GLN A 241 7.27 -1.73 -28.24
CA GLN A 241 6.36 -0.87 -29.00
C GLN A 241 4.95 -0.82 -28.40
N ALA A 242 4.49 -1.93 -27.84
CA ALA A 242 3.16 -2.08 -27.27
C ALA A 242 3.05 -1.44 -25.88
N ALA A 243 4.12 -1.51 -25.08
CA ALA A 243 4.22 -0.83 -23.80
C ALA A 243 4.08 0.71 -23.91
N LEU A 244 4.14 1.27 -25.12
CA LEU A 244 3.86 2.68 -25.43
C LEU A 244 2.39 3.05 -25.28
N ASN A 245 1.47 2.12 -25.55
CA ASN A 245 0.03 2.42 -25.61
C ASN A 245 -0.58 2.74 -24.22
N PRO A 246 -0.21 2.01 -23.14
CA PRO A 246 -0.61 2.36 -21.78
C PRO A 246 0.12 3.60 -21.21
N CYS A 247 1.27 4.00 -21.77
CA CYS A 247 1.96 5.24 -21.42
C CYS A 247 1.27 6.50 -21.97
N HIS A 248 0.35 6.34 -22.94
CA HIS A 248 -0.53 7.40 -23.43
C HIS A 248 -1.83 7.56 -22.63
N VAL A 249 -2.13 6.68 -21.66
CA VAL A 249 -2.92 7.13 -20.51
C VAL A 249 -2.04 8.19 -19.89
N LYS A 250 -2.29 9.47 -20.23
CA LYS A 250 -1.71 10.65 -19.57
C LYS A 250 -1.39 10.21 -18.15
N ILE A 251 -0.13 10.29 -17.74
CA ILE A 251 0.18 10.39 -16.32
C ILE A 251 -0.59 11.64 -15.87
N ARG A 252 -1.90 11.50 -15.56
CA ARG A 252 -2.82 12.64 -15.32
C ARG A 252 -2.43 13.36 -14.04
N ASN A 253 -1.50 12.79 -13.29
CA ASN A 253 -0.84 13.41 -12.17
C ASN A 253 0.68 13.28 -12.32
N GLN A 254 1.30 14.20 -13.07
CA GLN A 254 2.73 14.51 -12.86
C GLN A 254 3.03 14.79 -11.37
N ASN A 255 2.01 15.17 -10.60
CA ASN A 255 2.05 15.34 -9.14
C ASN A 255 2.31 14.04 -8.35
N LEU A 256 1.91 12.86 -8.85
CA LEU A 256 2.22 11.58 -8.17
C LEU A 256 3.70 11.21 -8.32
N TYR A 257 4.30 11.52 -9.47
CA TYR A 257 5.72 11.30 -9.72
C TYR A 257 6.61 12.23 -8.88
N GLN A 258 6.22 13.51 -8.77
CA GLN A 258 6.93 14.48 -7.91
C GLN A 258 6.79 14.18 -6.42
N GLY A 259 5.69 13.54 -5.99
CA GLY A 259 5.52 13.08 -4.61
C GLY A 259 6.42 11.91 -4.25
N TYR A 260 6.63 10.97 -5.18
CA TYR A 260 7.43 9.77 -4.95
C TYR A 260 8.95 10.09 -4.94
N THR A 261 9.42 10.91 -5.87
CA THR A 261 10.84 11.37 -5.92
C THR A 261 11.22 12.26 -4.73
N ARG A 262 10.28 13.03 -4.16
CA ARG A 262 10.56 13.80 -2.93
C ARG A 262 10.75 12.92 -1.70
N MET A 263 10.09 11.77 -1.62
CA MET A 263 10.21 10.87 -0.47
C MET A 263 11.48 10.02 -0.52
N THR A 264 11.99 9.67 -1.71
CA THR A 264 13.26 8.92 -1.83
C THR A 264 14.48 9.80 -1.57
N HIS A 265 14.46 11.07 -2.00
CA HIS A 265 15.56 12.00 -1.72
C HIS A 265 15.69 12.43 -0.26
N SER A 266 14.67 12.25 0.59
CA SER A 266 14.78 12.59 2.03
C SER A 266 15.37 11.46 2.88
N VAL A 267 15.61 10.27 2.31
CA VAL A 267 16.11 9.10 3.06
C VAL A 267 17.60 8.85 2.82
N GLU A 268 18.19 9.42 1.77
CA GLU A 268 19.63 9.26 1.45
C GLU A 268 20.49 10.48 1.83
N GLY A 269 19.92 11.43 2.59
CA GLY A 269 20.63 12.59 3.11
C GLY A 269 20.77 12.59 4.63
N ASN A 270 21.46 11.61 5.20
CA ASN A 270 22.18 11.69 6.47
C ASN A 270 23.07 10.45 6.70
#